data_AF-A0AAV0G8Q2-F1
#
_entry.id   AF-A0AAV0G8Q2-F1
#
_cell.length_a   1.000
_cell.length_b   1.000
_cell.length_c   1.000
_cell.angle_alpha   90.00
_cell.angle_beta   90.00
_cell.angle_gamma   90.00
#
_symmetry.space_group_name_H-M   'P 1'
#
loop_
_entity.id
_entity.type
_entity.pdbx_description
1 polymer ?
#
loop_
_entity_poly.entity_id
_entity_poly.type
_entity_poly.pdbx_seq_one_letter_code
_entity_poly.pdbx_strand_id
1 'polypeptide(L)'
;MSAAEEDLNDWETEEEEDKYVARPCRRQKTKKKLLLKKASDDKVIVQANEFGVLSGDGWTELANYIGVVVRDNVSILFDDWRLVKDQQKEKLWKHIKKLFVVSPKGKKQVLSTMGVALRNFRSTLRNEFIFPHKDNLKMLRLPPKEYE
;
A
#
# COMPACT_ATOMS: atom_id res chain seq x y z
N MET A 1 -3.79 74.10 0.76
CA MET A 1 -4.57 72.90 1.18
C MET A 1 -4.85 72.08 -0.07
N SER A 2 -4.68 70.77 0.06
CA SER A 2 -4.99 69.69 -0.88
C SER A 2 -4.08 69.47 -2.10
N ALA A 3 -3.28 68.41 -2.01
CA ALA A 3 -3.03 67.47 -3.09
C ALA A 3 -3.03 66.06 -2.44
N ALA A 4 -3.88 65.18 -2.94
CA ALA A 4 -3.83 63.75 -2.69
C ALA A 4 -3.11 63.14 -3.89
N GLU A 5 -2.10 62.31 -3.68
CA GLU A 5 -1.77 61.19 -4.57
C GLU A 5 -1.22 60.04 -3.73
N GLU A 6 -1.72 58.86 -4.08
CA GLU A 6 -1.39 57.54 -3.59
C GLU A 6 0.05 57.18 -4.00
N ASP A 7 0.82 56.55 -3.11
CA ASP A 7 1.97 55.76 -3.56
C ASP A 7 1.87 54.35 -2.99
N LEU A 8 2.14 53.43 -3.89
CA LEU A 8 1.84 52.02 -3.88
C LEU A 8 3.02 51.27 -3.26
N ASN A 9 2.72 50.05 -2.79
CA ASN A 9 3.63 48.91 -2.76
C ASN A 9 4.52 48.72 -1.52
N ASP A 10 3.92 48.16 -0.46
CA ASP A 10 4.63 47.30 0.48
C ASP A 10 4.02 45.89 0.41
N TRP A 11 4.52 45.10 -0.53
CA TRP A 11 4.34 43.65 -0.59
C TRP A 11 5.74 43.05 -0.49
N GLU A 12 6.30 43.06 0.72
CA GLU A 12 7.30 42.06 1.08
C GLU A 12 6.56 40.78 1.47
N THR A 13 6.36 39.92 0.47
CA THR A 13 6.13 38.50 0.75
C THR A 13 7.48 37.88 1.06
N GLU A 14 7.77 37.78 2.35
CA GLU A 14 8.82 36.90 2.83
C GLU A 14 8.42 35.46 2.49
N GLU A 15 9.31 34.83 1.74
CA GLU A 15 9.20 33.50 1.19
C GLU A 15 9.12 32.46 2.32
N GLU A 16 7.95 31.86 2.51
CA GLU A 16 7.79 30.67 3.35
C GLU A 16 8.40 29.49 2.58
N GLU A 17 9.71 29.26 2.77
CA GLU A 17 10.39 28.04 2.28
C GLU A 17 9.79 26.81 2.96
N ASP A 18 8.80 26.21 2.30
CA ASP A 18 8.27 24.88 2.59
C ASP A 18 9.40 23.84 2.51
N LYS A 19 10.04 23.56 3.65
CA LYS A 19 10.94 22.42 3.82
C LYS A 19 10.15 21.14 3.66
N TYR A 20 9.99 20.70 2.41
CA TYR A 20 9.62 19.34 2.08
C TYR A 20 10.67 18.41 2.68
N VAL A 21 10.37 17.87 3.86
CA VAL A 21 11.12 16.78 4.46
C VAL A 21 11.05 15.62 3.48
N ALA A 22 12.12 15.41 2.73
CA ALA A 22 12.26 14.28 1.83
C ALA A 22 12.06 13.01 2.67
N ARG A 23 10.91 12.37 2.50
CA ARG A 23 10.60 11.11 3.18
C ARG A 23 11.64 10.08 2.75
N PRO A 24 12.10 9.19 3.66
CA PRO A 24 13.09 8.17 3.34
C PRO A 24 12.68 7.42 2.07
N CYS A 25 13.65 7.17 1.19
CA CYS A 25 13.47 6.45 -0.08
C CYS A 25 12.62 5.20 0.15
N ARG A 26 11.37 5.20 -0.32
CA ARG A 26 10.47 4.06 -0.20
C ARG A 26 10.97 2.96 -1.12
N ARG A 27 11.18 1.75 -0.56
CA ARG A 27 11.51 0.55 -1.33
C ARG A 27 10.48 0.36 -2.45
N GLN A 28 10.96 0.22 -3.69
CA GLN A 28 10.10 0.03 -4.86
C GLN A 28 9.19 -1.20 -4.68
N LYS A 29 7.91 -1.07 -5.08
CA LYS A 29 6.89 -2.10 -4.87
C LYS A 29 7.18 -3.32 -5.75
N THR A 30 7.10 -4.51 -5.17
CA THR A 30 7.29 -5.77 -5.91
C THR A 30 6.15 -5.99 -6.91
N LYS A 31 6.49 -6.16 -8.19
CA LYS A 31 5.53 -6.40 -9.28
C LYS A 31 5.02 -7.84 -9.27
N LYS A 32 3.72 -8.01 -9.58
CA LYS A 32 2.99 -9.30 -9.57
C LYS A 32 3.71 -10.40 -10.38
N LYS A 33 4.31 -10.03 -11.51
CA LYS A 33 4.93 -10.96 -12.48
C LYS A 33 6.10 -11.76 -11.91
N LEU A 34 6.80 -11.26 -10.88
CA LEU A 34 7.98 -11.95 -10.33
C LEU A 34 7.61 -13.08 -9.38
N LEU A 35 6.46 -13.00 -8.70
CA LEU A 35 6.06 -13.97 -7.67
C LEU A 35 5.11 -15.05 -8.22
N LEU A 36 4.37 -14.78 -9.32
CA LEU A 36 3.51 -15.77 -9.97
C LEU A 36 4.27 -16.81 -10.83
N LYS A 37 5.56 -16.61 -11.10
CA LYS A 37 6.37 -17.49 -11.95
C LYS A 37 6.88 -18.76 -11.26
N LYS A 38 6.67 -18.92 -9.95
CA LYS A 38 7.04 -20.16 -9.25
C LYS A 38 6.03 -21.25 -9.63
N ALA A 39 6.55 -22.32 -10.25
CA ALA A 39 5.78 -23.52 -10.50
C ALA A 39 5.24 -24.08 -9.18
N SER A 40 4.18 -24.89 -9.25
CA SER A 40 3.47 -25.43 -8.07
C SER A 40 4.37 -26.23 -7.11
N ASP A 41 5.56 -26.61 -7.58
CA ASP A 41 6.58 -27.38 -6.88
C ASP A 41 7.56 -26.51 -6.05
N ASP A 42 7.67 -25.20 -6.33
CA ASP A 42 8.54 -24.26 -5.60
C ASP A 42 7.81 -23.58 -4.44
N LYS A 43 7.26 -24.38 -3.52
CA LYS A 43 6.60 -23.81 -2.33
C LYS A 43 7.63 -23.18 -1.40
N VAL A 44 7.46 -21.89 -1.11
CA VAL A 44 8.33 -21.18 -0.17
C VAL A 44 7.97 -21.59 1.26
N ILE A 45 8.95 -22.14 1.96
CA ILE A 45 8.81 -22.49 3.38
C ILE A 45 8.96 -21.21 4.20
N VAL A 46 7.91 -20.85 4.94
CA VAL A 46 7.95 -19.71 5.85
C VAL A 46 8.30 -20.22 7.23
N GLN A 47 9.48 -19.83 7.71
CA GLN A 47 9.95 -20.19 9.04
C GLN A 47 9.04 -19.58 10.10
N ALA A 48 8.69 -20.37 11.11
CA ALA A 48 7.98 -19.90 12.29
C ALA A 48 8.96 -19.90 13.46
N ASN A 49 9.02 -18.80 14.20
CA ASN A 49 9.75 -18.73 15.45
C ASN A 49 9.12 -19.65 16.50
N GLU A 50 9.82 -19.88 17.62
CA GLU A 50 9.40 -20.70 18.76
C GLU A 50 8.01 -20.29 19.30
N PHE A 51 7.68 -19.01 19.21
CA PHE A 51 6.37 -18.44 19.57
C PHE A 51 5.26 -18.67 18.53
N GLY A 52 5.53 -19.39 17.43
CA GLY A 52 4.59 -19.62 16.33
C GLY A 52 4.37 -18.41 15.41
N VAL A 53 5.21 -17.38 15.53
CA VAL A 53 5.20 -16.16 14.69
C VAL A 53 6.03 -16.41 13.44
N LEU A 54 5.46 -16.13 12.27
CA LEU A 54 6.16 -16.24 10.99
C LEU A 54 7.25 -15.16 10.90
N SER A 55 8.49 -15.58 10.65
CA SER A 55 9.68 -14.72 10.61
C SER A 55 10.69 -15.21 9.57
N GLY A 56 11.74 -14.43 9.33
CA GLY A 56 12.81 -14.74 8.37
C GLY A 56 12.51 -14.32 6.93
N ASP A 57 13.40 -14.67 6.01
CA ASP A 57 13.35 -14.20 4.61
C ASP A 57 12.08 -14.67 3.87
N GLY A 58 11.62 -15.89 4.16
CA GLY A 58 10.37 -16.42 3.62
C GLY A 58 9.14 -15.60 4.05
N TRP A 59 9.18 -14.96 5.22
CA TRP A 59 8.11 -14.04 5.65
C TRP A 59 8.09 -12.76 4.82
N THR A 60 9.26 -12.20 4.48
CA THR A 60 9.34 -10.99 3.64
C THR A 60 8.75 -11.24 2.26
N GLU A 61 9.07 -12.39 1.64
CA GLU A 61 8.50 -12.78 0.35
C GLU A 61 6.98 -12.97 0.44
N LEU A 62 6.50 -13.65 1.49
CA LEU A 62 5.08 -13.82 1.76
C LEU A 62 4.36 -12.49 1.98
N ALA A 63 4.93 -11.57 2.77
CA ALA A 63 4.35 -10.26 3.04
C ALA A 63 4.21 -9.41 1.77
N ASN A 64 5.22 -9.45 0.89
CA ASN A 64 5.16 -8.80 -0.42
C ASN A 64 4.05 -9.42 -1.29
N TYR A 65 3.94 -10.75 -1.30
CA TYR A 65 2.90 -11.45 -2.04
C TYR A 65 1.49 -11.16 -1.50
N ILE A 66 1.31 -11.13 -0.17
CA ILE A 66 0.06 -10.73 0.49
C ILE A 66 -0.38 -9.37 -0.03
N GLY A 67 0.54 -8.41 -0.09
CA GLY A 67 0.26 -7.08 -0.63
C GLY A 67 -0.26 -7.12 -2.07
N VAL A 68 0.32 -7.96 -2.93
CA VAL A 68 -0.14 -8.16 -4.32
C VAL A 68 -1.55 -8.75 -4.35
N VAL A 69 -1.78 -9.84 -3.61
CA VAL A 69 -3.05 -10.57 -3.58
C VAL A 69 -4.19 -9.70 -3.08
N VAL A 70 -3.96 -8.95 -2.00
CA VAL A 70 -4.96 -8.05 -1.41
C VAL A 70 -5.35 -6.94 -2.40
N ARG A 71 -4.37 -6.30 -3.04
CA ARG A 71 -4.65 -5.22 -4.01
C ARG A 71 -5.48 -5.70 -5.20
N ASP A 72 -5.27 -6.94 -5.63
CA ASP A 72 -5.92 -7.51 -6.81
C ASP A 72 -7.33 -8.03 -6.52
N ASN A 73 -7.56 -8.58 -5.32
CA ASN A 73 -8.79 -9.30 -5.01
C ASN A 73 -9.73 -8.53 -4.07
N VAL A 74 -9.26 -7.48 -3.38
CA VAL A 74 -10.04 -6.72 -2.41
C VAL A 74 -10.32 -5.33 -2.98
N SER A 75 -11.60 -5.00 -3.11
CA SER A 75 -12.03 -3.70 -3.62
C SER A 75 -11.58 -2.58 -2.67
N ILE A 76 -11.07 -1.49 -3.27
CA ILE A 76 -10.65 -0.27 -2.55
C ILE A 76 -11.81 0.36 -1.75
N LEU A 77 -13.05 0.09 -2.15
CA LEU A 77 -14.27 0.58 -1.51
C LEU A 77 -14.42 0.14 -0.05
N PHE A 78 -13.80 -0.97 0.37
CA PHE A 78 -13.84 -1.40 1.77
C PHE A 78 -12.94 -0.50 2.63
N ASP A 79 -13.54 0.23 3.58
CA ASP A 79 -12.85 1.10 4.53
C ASP A 79 -12.04 0.33 5.56
N ASP A 80 -12.59 -0.77 6.05
CA ASP A 80 -11.97 -1.59 7.07
C ASP A 80 -11.94 -3.06 6.62
N TRP A 81 -10.85 -3.74 6.96
CA TRP A 81 -10.69 -5.18 6.76
C TRP A 81 -11.78 -5.99 7.46
N ARG A 82 -12.34 -5.45 8.54
CA ARG A 82 -13.46 -6.05 9.27
C ARG A 82 -14.73 -6.18 8.41
N LEU A 83 -14.92 -5.29 7.44
CA LEU A 83 -16.09 -5.28 6.54
C LEU A 83 -15.99 -6.30 5.41
N VAL A 84 -14.78 -6.81 5.13
CA VAL A 84 -14.57 -7.84 4.11
C VAL A 84 -15.22 -9.14 4.58
N LYS A 85 -16.03 -9.77 3.72
CA LYS A 85 -16.71 -11.03 4.03
C LYS A 85 -15.70 -12.13 4.36
N ASP A 86 -15.98 -12.94 5.37
CA ASP A 86 -15.05 -13.99 5.79
C ASP A 86 -14.81 -15.05 4.71
N GLN A 87 -15.80 -15.29 3.84
CA GLN A 87 -15.63 -16.14 2.66
C GLN A 87 -14.54 -15.61 1.70
N GLN A 88 -14.44 -14.29 1.53
CA GLN A 88 -13.39 -13.69 0.71
C GLN A 88 -12.02 -13.82 1.40
N LYS A 89 -11.94 -13.57 2.71
CA LYS A 89 -10.70 -13.75 3.49
C LYS A 89 -10.20 -15.19 3.40
N GLU A 90 -11.10 -16.16 3.52
CA GLU A 90 -10.78 -17.59 3.42
C GLU A 90 -10.31 -17.97 2.00
N LYS A 91 -10.90 -17.39 0.95
CA LYS A 91 -10.44 -17.59 -0.44
C LYS A 91 -9.00 -17.10 -0.63
N LEU A 92 -8.67 -15.93 -0.10
CA LEU A 92 -7.30 -15.37 -0.17
C LEU A 92 -6.31 -16.23 0.63
N TRP A 93 -6.72 -16.67 1.82
CA TRP A 93 -5.92 -17.58 2.63
C TRP A 93 -5.63 -18.90 1.92
N LYS A 94 -6.64 -19.54 1.31
CA LYS A 94 -6.46 -20.76 0.52
C LYS A 94 -5.53 -20.53 -0.67
N HIS A 95 -5.61 -19.37 -1.33
CA HIS A 95 -4.72 -19.03 -2.43
C HIS A 95 -3.26 -18.93 -1.98
N ILE A 96 -3.00 -18.28 -0.83
CA ILE A 96 -1.65 -18.20 -0.25
C ILE A 96 -1.11 -19.58 0.15
N LYS A 97 -1.94 -20.43 0.78
CA LYS A 97 -1.53 -21.78 1.18
C LYS A 97 -1.11 -22.68 0.01
N LYS A 98 -1.52 -22.37 -1.23
CA LYS A 98 -1.09 -23.13 -2.41
C LYS A 98 0.38 -22.86 -2.75
N LEU A 99 0.84 -21.64 -2.51
CA LEU A 99 2.18 -21.15 -2.90
C LEU A 99 3.18 -21.15 -1.73
N PHE A 100 2.69 -21.03 -0.50
CA PHE A 100 3.51 -20.93 0.70
C PHE A 100 3.18 -22.05 1.69
N VAL A 101 4.21 -22.69 2.23
CA VAL A 101 4.07 -23.63 3.35
C VAL A 101 4.08 -22.81 4.63
N VAL A 102 2.90 -22.62 5.21
CA VAL A 102 2.67 -21.81 6.41
C VAL A 102 2.09 -22.67 7.51
N SER A 103 2.67 -22.56 8.72
CA SER A 103 2.14 -23.20 9.93
C SER A 103 0.71 -22.72 10.22
N PRO A 104 -0.22 -23.59 10.67
CA PRO A 104 -1.60 -23.20 10.98
C PRO A 104 -1.69 -22.08 12.04
N LYS A 105 -0.73 -22.01 12.97
CA LYS A 105 -0.64 -20.93 13.97
C LYS A 105 -0.44 -19.54 13.35
N GLY A 106 0.17 -19.48 12.15
CA GLY A 106 0.43 -18.25 11.41
C GLY A 106 -0.78 -17.65 10.68
N LYS A 107 -1.93 -18.34 10.63
CA LYS A 107 -3.13 -17.85 9.91
C LYS A 107 -3.56 -16.48 10.41
N LYS A 108 -3.59 -16.27 11.74
CA LYS A 108 -3.98 -15.00 12.35
C LYS A 108 -3.05 -13.86 11.95
N GLN A 109 -1.74 -14.14 11.91
CA GLN A 109 -0.73 -13.16 11.50
C GLN A 109 -0.92 -12.78 10.02
N VAL A 110 -1.11 -13.76 9.13
CA VAL A 110 -1.33 -13.51 7.70
C VAL A 110 -2.58 -12.68 7.44
N LEU A 111 -3.70 -13.02 8.09
CA LEU A 111 -4.94 -12.25 7.96
C LEU A 111 -4.81 -10.83 8.52
N SER A 112 -4.04 -10.65 9.60
CA SER A 112 -3.73 -9.31 10.14
C SER A 112 -2.90 -8.50 9.14
N THR A 113 -1.85 -9.10 8.56
CA THR A 113 -1.01 -8.47 7.55
C THR A 113 -1.79 -8.10 6.28
N MET A 114 -2.80 -8.89 5.88
CA MET A 114 -3.70 -8.52 4.78
C MET A 114 -4.45 -7.22 5.06
N GLY A 115 -5.00 -7.06 6.27
CA GLY A 115 -5.68 -5.83 6.67
C GLY A 115 -4.75 -4.62 6.69
N VAL A 116 -3.53 -4.78 7.21
CA VAL A 116 -2.49 -3.74 7.17
C VAL A 116 -2.12 -3.39 5.73
N ALA A 117 -1.99 -4.38 4.85
CA ALA A 117 -1.68 -4.17 3.43
C ALA A 117 -2.79 -3.39 2.72
N LEU A 118 -4.06 -3.69 2.98
CA LEU A 118 -5.21 -2.94 2.44
C LEU A 118 -5.19 -1.48 2.92
N ARG A 119 -5.00 -1.26 4.22
CA ARG A 119 -4.91 0.08 4.82
C ARG A 119 -3.75 0.88 4.20
N ASN A 120 -2.58 0.26 4.06
CA ASN A 120 -1.40 0.90 3.47
C ASN A 120 -1.64 1.24 2.00
N PHE A 121 -2.28 0.34 1.24
CA PHE A 121 -2.63 0.58 -0.15
C PHE A 121 -3.57 1.77 -0.30
N ARG A 122 -4.64 1.84 0.51
CA ARG A 122 -5.58 2.97 0.51
C ARG A 122 -4.91 4.29 0.90
N SER A 123 -4.07 4.27 1.93
CA SER A 123 -3.32 5.46 2.36
C SER A 123 -2.38 5.95 1.26
N THR A 124 -1.73 5.02 0.56
CA THR A 124 -0.85 5.32 -0.57
C THR A 124 -1.66 5.92 -1.72
N LEU A 125 -2.79 5.33 -2.11
CA LEU A 125 -3.69 5.88 -3.13
C LEU A 125 -4.16 7.29 -2.78
N ARG A 126 -4.59 7.51 -1.53
CA ARG A 126 -5.06 8.81 -1.09
C ARG A 126 -3.97 9.87 -1.15
N ASN A 127 -2.80 9.59 -0.59
CA ASN A 127 -1.74 10.59 -0.42
C ASN A 127 -0.88 10.81 -1.66
N GLU A 128 -0.59 9.76 -2.43
CA GLU A 128 0.31 9.85 -3.58
C GLU A 128 -0.44 10.13 -4.89
N PHE A 129 -1.73 9.75 -4.98
CA PHE A 129 -2.48 9.86 -6.24
C PHE A 129 -3.69 10.77 -6.15
N ILE A 130 -4.50 10.71 -5.08
CA ILE A 130 -5.73 11.50 -5.00
C ILE A 130 -5.44 12.94 -4.58
N PHE A 131 -4.77 13.17 -3.46
CA PHE A 131 -4.49 14.53 -2.97
C PHE A 131 -3.70 15.40 -3.96
N PRO A 132 -2.61 14.90 -4.60
CA PRO A 132 -1.83 15.72 -5.54
C PRO A 132 -2.56 16.04 -6.85
N HIS A 133 -3.62 15.30 -7.19
CA HIS A 133 -4.36 15.45 -8.44
C HIS A 133 -5.83 15.80 -8.23
N LYS A 134 -6.18 16.35 -7.06
CA LYS A 134 -7.56 16.68 -6.67
C LYS A 134 -8.26 17.59 -7.69
N ASP A 135 -7.52 18.54 -8.27
CA ASP A 135 -8.05 19.51 -9.23
C ASP A 135 -7.95 19.02 -10.69
N ASN A 136 -7.16 17.98 -10.94
CA ASN A 136 -6.88 17.44 -12.27
C ASN A 136 -7.53 16.06 -12.46
N LEU A 137 -8.86 16.04 -12.55
CA LEU A 137 -9.67 14.83 -12.72
C LEU A 137 -9.26 13.94 -13.91
N LYS A 138 -8.65 14.51 -14.96
CA LYS A 138 -8.14 13.75 -16.10
C LYS A 138 -7.04 12.75 -15.70
N MET A 139 -6.20 13.11 -14.73
CA MET A 139 -5.11 12.27 -14.24
C MET A 139 -5.60 11.13 -13.34
N LEU A 140 -6.79 11.26 -12.75
CA LEU A 140 -7.40 10.24 -11.88
C LEU A 140 -8.20 9.17 -12.64
N ARG A 141 -8.38 9.32 -13.96
CA ARG A 141 -9.10 8.33 -14.79
C ARG A 141 -8.30 7.05 -15.01
N LEU A 142 -6.97 7.14 -14.97
CA LEU A 142 -6.08 6.01 -15.19
C LEU A 142 -5.58 5.48 -13.84
N PRO A 143 -5.47 4.16 -13.67
CA PRO A 143 -4.78 3.60 -12.52
C PRO A 143 -3.31 4.06 -12.54
N PRO A 144 -2.68 4.19 -11.37
CA PRO A 144 -1.26 4.52 -11.34
C PRO A 144 -0.40 3.51 -12.10
N LYS A 145 0.57 4.01 -12.87
CA LYS A 145 1.54 3.20 -13.65
C LYS A 145 2.25 2.12 -12.83
N GLU A 146 2.39 2.32 -11.52
CA GLU A 146 3.00 1.35 -10.60
C GLU A 146 2.18 0.07 -10.39
N TYR A 147 0.90 0.10 -10.73
CA TYR A 147 -0.05 -0.98 -10.48
C TYR A 147 -0.62 -1.64 -11.75
N GLU A 148 -0.21 -1.17 -12.94
CA GLU A 148 -0.47 -1.84 -14.24
C GLU A 148 0.35 -3.13 -14.43
#